data_AF-A0A5C5SM97-F1
#
_entry.id   AF-A0A5C5SM97-F1
#
_cell.length_a   1.000
_cell.length_b   1.000
_cell.length_c   1.000
_cell.angle_alpha   90.00
_cell.angle_beta   90.00
_cell.angle_gamma   90.00
#
_symmetry.space_group_name_H-M   'P 1'
#
loop_
_entity.id
_entity.type
_entity.pdbx_description
1 polymer ?
#
loop_
_entity_poly.entity_id
_entity_poly.type
_entity_poly.pdbx_seq_one_letter_code
_entity_poly.pdbx_strand_id
1 'polypeptide(L)'
;MATVTRFWARAAGCRTSAAALLSAFKTDTRGASMIMVAVALPVVIGALGLGIDTGLWYLEKRKLQQAADSASLGAVRVLQNGGSLADAKMAALNDARRNGYTAQCDGCFQSPPTSGPYAGKSNAVEITFKRDLPLVFSRYFIKTAQTVSARSVSYQSGVQGKNLEVAMMLDVSGSMDGSKLEGMQDAAKALIDIVVQPTQAPFKSRVAIAPYSSAVNVGRDYYQAVTNKTSTTWSTVVERTGTSAFTDDAPASGKYFGAFRTKKSSAQGQYASQVANYSSNVPSSALVHPLTTDKTKLKDTIDDFTAKGSTAGHLGVAWTWYLLSPKWSNVWTGDTTPAAYDATKTLKVAVLLSDFDMNTYYETANGNSSVQTQTLCTKMKAAGITVYTVGYNVDSRNSTAVNLWKNCASDDKKWYSAKNVEELKAAFRTIAQAAVGGVMTMGPGLVE
;
A
#
# COMPACT_ATOMS: atom_id res chain seq x y z
N MET A 1 -121.08 -5.65 28.88
CA MET A 1 -121.91 -5.35 30.06
C MET A 1 -120.97 -5.25 31.26
N ALA A 2 -120.95 -4.08 31.92
CA ALA A 2 -120.36 -3.79 33.25
C ALA A 2 -118.81 -3.95 33.37
N THR A 3 -118.01 -3.13 34.07
CA THR A 3 -118.22 -2.02 35.01
C THR A 3 -116.92 -1.21 35.12
N VAL A 4 -117.03 0.05 35.54
CA VAL A 4 -115.96 1.05 35.75
C VAL A 4 -115.14 0.79 37.02
N THR A 5 -113.81 1.01 36.99
CA THR A 5 -113.05 1.56 38.14
C THR A 5 -111.84 2.38 37.69
N ARG A 6 -111.70 3.56 38.32
CA ARG A 6 -110.70 4.63 38.13
C ARG A 6 -109.33 4.25 38.70
N PHE A 7 -108.24 4.84 38.20
CA PHE A 7 -107.30 5.65 39.00
C PHE A 7 -106.35 6.46 38.10
N TRP A 8 -106.29 7.77 38.36
CA TRP A 8 -105.35 8.74 37.80
C TRP A 8 -103.97 8.62 38.46
N ALA A 9 -102.86 8.82 37.73
CA ALA A 9 -101.74 9.67 38.18
C ALA A 9 -100.62 9.85 37.10
N ARG A 10 -100.57 11.08 36.60
CA ARG A 10 -99.39 11.92 36.31
C ARG A 10 -98.33 11.46 35.30
N ALA A 11 -98.46 12.04 34.10
CA ALA A 11 -97.32 12.59 33.38
C ALA A 11 -96.57 13.63 34.26
N ALA A 12 -95.28 13.42 34.45
CA ALA A 12 -94.36 14.45 34.94
C ALA A 12 -93.17 14.48 33.98
N GLY A 13 -93.11 15.55 33.17
CA GLY A 13 -92.06 15.77 32.19
C GLY A 13 -90.69 15.90 32.84
N CYS A 14 -89.72 15.17 32.33
CA CYS A 14 -88.30 15.43 32.58
C CYS A 14 -87.91 16.67 31.76
N ARG A 15 -88.20 17.86 32.30
CA ARG A 15 -87.50 19.08 31.90
C ARG A 15 -86.09 18.95 32.48
N THR A 16 -85.14 18.43 31.69
CA THR A 16 -83.71 18.63 31.98
C THR A 16 -83.47 20.14 31.96
N SER A 17 -83.52 20.75 33.13
CA SER A 17 -83.31 22.17 33.31
C SER A 17 -81.88 22.51 32.86
N ALA A 18 -81.70 23.69 32.24
CA ALA A 18 -80.38 24.23 31.94
C ALA A 18 -79.47 24.24 33.19
N ALA A 19 -80.08 24.33 34.39
CA ALA A 19 -79.40 24.20 35.68
C ALA A 19 -78.77 22.81 35.93
N ALA A 20 -79.40 21.71 35.51
CA ALA A 20 -78.84 20.37 35.64
C ALA A 20 -77.62 20.16 34.72
N LEU A 21 -77.71 20.63 33.47
CA LEU A 21 -76.59 20.66 32.52
C LEU A 21 -75.44 21.56 32.99
N LEU A 22 -75.76 22.74 33.54
CA LEU A 22 -74.77 23.67 34.12
C LEU A 22 -74.12 23.12 35.39
N SER A 23 -74.87 22.38 36.23
CA SER A 23 -74.28 21.72 37.41
C SER A 23 -73.37 20.57 37.02
N ALA A 24 -73.77 19.77 36.01
CA ALA A 24 -72.96 18.70 35.45
C ALA A 24 -71.68 19.25 34.81
N PHE A 25 -71.76 20.39 34.11
CA PHE A 25 -70.61 21.11 33.54
C PHE A 25 -69.69 21.71 34.61
N LYS A 26 -70.25 22.22 35.73
CA LYS A 26 -69.47 22.69 36.88
C LYS A 26 -68.73 21.58 37.62
N THR A 27 -69.24 20.36 37.59
CA THR A 27 -68.58 19.18 38.18
C THR A 27 -67.70 18.41 37.19
N ASP A 28 -67.69 18.79 35.91
CA ASP A 28 -66.93 18.08 34.89
C ASP A 28 -65.45 18.50 34.88
N THR A 29 -64.61 17.68 35.52
CA THR A 29 -63.16 17.90 35.60
C THR A 29 -62.41 17.58 34.30
N ARG A 30 -63.09 17.03 33.27
CA ARG A 30 -62.47 16.68 31.97
C ARG A 30 -61.96 17.93 31.23
N GLY A 31 -62.51 19.11 31.50
CA GLY A 31 -62.06 20.38 30.92
C GLY A 31 -60.63 20.77 31.32
N ALA A 32 -60.24 20.53 32.57
CA ALA A 32 -58.89 20.85 33.06
C ALA A 32 -57.82 19.96 32.43
N SER A 33 -58.10 18.67 32.24
CA SER A 33 -57.21 17.76 31.50
C SER A 33 -57.08 18.13 30.02
N MET A 34 -58.15 18.62 29.37
CA MET A 34 -58.06 19.07 27.98
C MET A 34 -57.16 20.29 27.82
N ILE A 35 -57.16 21.23 28.77
CA ILE A 35 -56.28 22.41 28.73
C ILE A 35 -54.81 21.99 28.88
N MET A 36 -54.50 21.10 29.83
CA MET A 36 -53.12 20.60 29.99
C MET A 36 -52.64 19.84 28.76
N VAL A 37 -53.47 18.98 28.16
CA VAL A 37 -53.13 18.26 26.92
C VAL A 37 -52.97 19.21 25.75
N ALA A 38 -53.84 20.21 25.60
CA ALA A 38 -53.77 21.18 24.51
C ALA A 38 -52.48 22.03 24.56
N VAL A 39 -51.97 22.32 25.75
CA VAL A 39 -50.69 23.04 25.92
C VAL A 39 -49.48 22.10 25.76
N ALA A 40 -49.56 20.85 26.22
CA ALA A 40 -48.46 19.88 26.13
C ALA A 40 -48.27 19.31 24.72
N LEU A 41 -49.35 19.14 23.95
CA LEU A 41 -49.33 18.48 22.64
C LEU A 41 -48.41 19.19 21.61
N PRO A 42 -48.44 20.53 21.47
CA PRO A 42 -47.49 21.24 20.61
C PRO A 42 -46.02 21.02 21.01
N VAL A 43 -45.73 20.91 22.31
CA VAL A 43 -44.37 20.69 22.82
C VAL A 43 -43.88 19.29 22.45
N VAL A 44 -44.72 18.26 22.62
CA VAL A 44 -44.38 16.88 22.25
C VAL A 44 -44.19 16.75 20.73
N ILE A 45 -45.08 17.34 19.94
CA ILE A 45 -44.97 17.34 18.47
C ILE A 45 -43.71 18.08 18.01
N GLY A 46 -43.39 19.23 18.63
CA GLY A 46 -42.15 19.97 18.37
C GLY A 46 -40.90 19.15 18.66
N ALA A 47 -40.87 18.43 19.79
CA ALA A 47 -39.75 17.56 20.17
C ALA A 47 -39.59 16.38 19.19
N LEU A 48 -40.69 15.74 18.77
CA LEU A 48 -40.66 14.66 17.77
C LEU A 48 -40.18 15.17 16.40
N GLY A 49 -40.65 16.35 15.98
CA GLY A 49 -40.23 16.98 14.73
C GLY A 49 -38.74 17.29 14.70
N LEU A 50 -38.19 17.82 15.80
CA LEU A 50 -36.75 18.02 15.94
C LEU A 50 -35.98 16.70 15.94
N GLY A 51 -36.50 15.65 16.59
CA GLY A 51 -35.90 14.31 16.59
C GLY A 51 -35.80 13.69 15.19
N ILE A 52 -36.85 13.83 14.38
CA ILE A 52 -36.84 13.33 13.00
C ILE A 52 -35.87 14.15 12.12
N ASP A 53 -35.93 15.48 12.20
CA ASP A 53 -35.07 16.35 11.39
C ASP A 53 -33.58 16.13 11.71
N THR A 54 -33.23 16.00 13.00
CA THR A 54 -31.86 15.68 13.42
C THR A 54 -31.42 14.31 12.91
N GLY A 55 -32.30 13.30 12.94
CA GLY A 55 -32.04 12.00 12.34
C GLY A 55 -31.75 12.07 10.84
N LEU A 56 -32.53 12.87 10.10
CA LEU A 56 -32.32 13.11 8.67
C LEU A 56 -31.01 13.85 8.40
N TRP A 57 -30.69 14.89 9.16
CA TRP A 57 -29.42 15.61 9.03
C TRP A 57 -28.22 14.72 9.32
N TYR A 58 -28.33 13.83 10.32
CA TYR A 58 -27.27 12.88 10.63
C TYR A 58 -27.03 11.87 9.51
N LEU A 59 -28.10 11.31 8.95
CA LEU A 59 -28.00 10.41 7.78
C LEU A 59 -27.36 11.12 6.59
N GLU A 60 -27.72 12.38 6.36
CA GLU A 60 -27.15 13.16 5.28
C GLU A 60 -25.68 13.51 5.53
N LYS A 61 -25.32 13.87 6.77
CA LYS A 61 -23.93 14.11 7.19
C LYS A 61 -23.05 12.90 6.89
N ARG A 62 -23.54 11.68 7.16
CA ARG A 62 -22.83 10.44 6.86
C ARG A 62 -22.61 10.24 5.36
N LYS A 63 -23.61 10.50 4.52
CA LYS A 63 -23.49 10.42 3.06
C LYS A 63 -22.49 11.45 2.51
N LEU A 64 -22.56 12.68 3.01
CA LEU A 64 -21.62 13.74 2.66
C LEU A 64 -20.19 13.38 3.06
N GLN A 65 -20.00 12.78 4.23
CA GLN A 65 -18.68 12.33 4.68
C GLN A 65 -18.11 11.23 3.78
N GLN A 66 -18.93 10.22 3.44
CA GLN A 66 -18.52 9.18 2.50
C GLN A 66 -18.09 9.74 1.15
N ALA A 67 -18.83 10.74 0.62
CA ALA A 67 -18.45 11.42 -0.61
C ALA A 67 -17.13 12.18 -0.46
N ALA A 68 -16.93 12.92 0.64
CA ALA A 68 -15.70 13.68 0.91
C ALA A 68 -14.48 12.77 1.05
N ASP A 69 -14.61 11.65 1.76
CA ASP A 69 -13.55 10.66 1.95
C ASP A 69 -13.11 10.09 0.60
N SER A 70 -14.06 9.62 -0.23
CA SER A 70 -13.78 9.10 -1.57
C SER A 70 -13.14 10.15 -2.48
N ALA A 71 -13.64 11.39 -2.47
CA ALA A 71 -13.12 12.48 -3.29
C ALA A 71 -11.68 12.85 -2.92
N SER A 72 -11.38 12.95 -1.62
CA SER A 72 -10.03 13.27 -1.13
C SER A 72 -9.03 12.16 -1.48
N LEU A 73 -9.47 10.90 -1.44
CA LEU A 73 -8.66 9.72 -1.79
C LEU A 73 -8.33 9.70 -3.29
N GLY A 74 -9.33 9.89 -4.14
CA GLY A 74 -9.16 9.93 -5.60
C GLY A 74 -8.23 11.07 -6.02
N ALA A 75 -8.37 12.24 -5.41
CA ALA A 75 -7.51 13.39 -5.65
C ALA A 75 -6.03 13.11 -5.36
N VAL A 76 -5.72 12.62 -4.15
CA VAL A 76 -4.34 12.33 -3.76
C VAL A 76 -3.76 11.22 -4.65
N ARG A 77 -4.57 10.26 -5.09
CA ARG A 77 -4.09 9.20 -6.01
C ARG A 77 -3.67 9.75 -7.38
N VAL A 78 -4.36 10.76 -7.90
CA VAL A 78 -3.94 11.42 -9.14
C VAL A 78 -2.62 12.18 -8.95
N LEU A 79 -2.48 12.90 -7.83
CA LEU A 79 -1.22 13.59 -7.49
C LEU A 79 -0.07 12.60 -7.29
N GLN A 80 -0.32 11.44 -6.68
CA GLN A 80 0.65 10.35 -6.56
C GLN A 80 1.14 9.83 -7.91
N ASN A 81 0.27 9.84 -8.93
CA ASN A 81 0.61 9.39 -10.28
C ASN A 81 1.27 10.49 -11.13
N GLY A 82 1.63 11.64 -10.54
CA GLY A 82 2.24 12.77 -11.24
C GLY A 82 1.26 13.63 -12.03
N GLY A 83 -0.05 13.48 -11.81
CA GLY A 83 -1.08 14.31 -12.43
C GLY A 83 -1.07 15.74 -11.89
N SER A 84 -1.67 16.68 -12.64
CA SER A 84 -1.78 18.07 -12.22
C SER A 84 -2.83 18.25 -11.11
N LEU A 85 -2.80 19.40 -10.42
CA LEU A 85 -3.86 19.78 -9.47
C LEU A 85 -5.24 19.85 -10.15
N ALA A 86 -5.29 20.19 -11.44
CA ALA A 86 -6.53 20.20 -12.20
C ALA A 86 -7.09 18.78 -12.40
N ASP A 87 -6.23 17.81 -12.71
CA ASP A 87 -6.61 16.41 -12.85
C ASP A 87 -7.07 15.83 -11.51
N ALA A 88 -6.37 16.16 -10.42
CA ALA A 88 -6.73 15.74 -9.08
C ALA A 88 -8.09 16.30 -8.64
N LYS A 89 -8.36 17.59 -8.93
CA LYS A 89 -9.66 18.20 -8.70
C LYS A 89 -10.75 17.53 -9.52
N MET A 90 -10.48 17.23 -10.79
CA MET A 90 -11.45 16.54 -11.66
C MET A 90 -11.77 15.13 -11.15
N ALA A 91 -10.77 14.35 -10.73
CA ALA A 91 -10.99 13.04 -10.13
C ALA A 91 -11.81 13.11 -8.84
N ALA A 92 -11.48 14.06 -7.95
CA ALA A 92 -12.24 14.31 -6.72
C ALA A 92 -13.73 14.54 -7.01
N LEU A 93 -14.04 15.36 -8.03
CA LEU A 93 -15.42 15.66 -8.42
C LEU A 93 -16.14 14.47 -9.05
N ASN A 94 -15.44 13.67 -9.85
CA ASN A 94 -16.03 12.47 -10.43
C ASN A 94 -16.38 11.44 -9.34
N ASP A 95 -15.51 11.25 -8.35
CA ASP A 95 -15.77 10.38 -7.21
C ASP A 95 -16.87 10.92 -6.30
N ALA A 96 -16.91 12.24 -6.09
CA ALA A 96 -18.00 12.89 -5.35
C ALA A 96 -19.36 12.68 -6.02
N ARG A 97 -19.44 12.83 -7.35
CA ARG A 97 -20.66 12.61 -8.13
C ARG A 97 -21.14 11.16 -8.06
N ARG A 98 -20.22 10.19 -8.11
CA ARG A 98 -20.53 8.76 -7.92
C ARG A 98 -21.13 8.47 -6.55
N ASN A 99 -20.76 9.27 -5.53
CA ASN A 99 -21.32 9.20 -4.18
C ASN A 99 -22.49 10.17 -3.95
N GLY A 100 -23.12 10.68 -5.01
CA GLY A 100 -24.34 11.49 -4.91
C GLY A 100 -24.12 12.97 -4.53
N TYR A 101 -22.89 13.48 -4.63
CA TYR A 101 -22.60 14.91 -4.51
C TYR A 101 -22.49 15.56 -5.90
N THR A 102 -23.55 16.27 -6.31
CA THR A 102 -23.67 16.89 -7.63
C THR A 102 -23.59 18.42 -7.62
N ALA A 103 -23.48 19.03 -6.43
CA ALA A 103 -23.37 20.47 -6.30
C ALA A 103 -22.03 21.00 -6.83
N GLN A 104 -22.01 22.27 -7.22
CA GLN A 104 -20.80 22.94 -7.68
C GLN A 104 -19.77 23.04 -6.54
N CYS A 105 -18.51 22.73 -6.85
CA CYS A 105 -17.40 22.74 -5.91
C CYS A 105 -16.58 24.03 -6.06
N ASP A 106 -17.15 25.14 -5.64
CA ASP A 106 -16.43 26.40 -5.55
C ASP A 106 -15.74 26.46 -4.18
N GLY A 107 -14.39 26.36 -4.18
CA GLY A 107 -13.59 26.35 -2.95
C GLY A 107 -13.64 25.05 -2.14
N CYS A 108 -14.24 23.98 -2.66
CA CYS A 108 -14.35 22.72 -1.91
C CYS A 108 -13.06 21.87 -1.92
N PHE A 109 -12.13 22.16 -2.83
CA PHE A 109 -10.86 21.45 -3.01
C PHE A 109 -9.72 22.37 -2.62
N GLN A 110 -8.85 21.91 -1.71
CA GLN A 110 -7.70 22.68 -1.24
C GLN A 110 -6.45 21.80 -1.15
N SER A 111 -5.37 22.22 -1.81
CA SER A 111 -4.07 21.54 -1.81
C SER A 111 -2.97 22.58 -2.00
N PRO A 112 -2.14 22.87 -0.99
CA PRO A 112 -2.13 22.27 0.35
C PRO A 112 -3.30 22.74 1.23
N PRO A 113 -3.75 21.96 2.23
CA PRO A 113 -4.71 22.40 3.23
C PRO A 113 -4.24 23.68 3.95
N THR A 114 -5.17 24.52 4.39
CA THR A 114 -4.86 25.78 5.09
C THR A 114 -4.93 25.67 6.61
N SER A 115 -5.51 24.60 7.14
CA SER A 115 -5.72 24.41 8.57
C SER A 115 -5.63 22.94 8.99
N GLY A 116 -5.46 22.69 10.30
CA GLY A 116 -5.34 21.36 10.88
C GLY A 116 -3.94 20.72 10.75
N PRO A 117 -3.78 19.44 11.11
CA PRO A 117 -2.48 18.76 11.21
C PRO A 117 -1.69 18.62 9.90
N TYR A 118 -2.33 18.90 8.77
CA TYR A 118 -1.75 18.82 7.42
C TYR A 118 -1.72 20.17 6.71
N ALA A 119 -1.91 21.28 7.45
CA ALA A 119 -1.79 22.62 6.89
C ALA A 119 -0.40 22.83 6.25
N GLY A 120 -0.38 23.40 5.04
CA GLY A 120 0.86 23.70 4.30
C GLY A 120 1.56 22.49 3.67
N LYS A 121 1.07 21.25 3.87
CA LYS A 121 1.68 20.06 3.26
C LYS A 121 1.23 19.90 1.81
N SER A 122 2.15 20.07 0.87
CA SER A 122 1.91 20.04 -0.59
C SER A 122 1.40 18.69 -1.13
N ASN A 123 1.55 17.62 -0.35
CA ASN A 123 1.13 16.26 -0.65
C ASN A 123 -0.14 15.84 0.13
N ALA A 124 -0.90 16.81 0.63
CA ALA A 124 -2.22 16.62 1.22
C ALA A 124 -3.30 17.29 0.37
N VAL A 125 -4.47 16.68 0.30
CA VAL A 125 -5.67 17.27 -0.29
C VAL A 125 -6.76 17.30 0.77
N GLU A 126 -7.34 18.47 0.95
CA GLU A 126 -8.54 18.69 1.75
C GLU A 126 -9.75 18.86 0.83
N ILE A 127 -10.82 18.14 1.17
CA ILE A 127 -12.13 18.26 0.54
C ILE A 127 -13.15 18.67 1.61
N THR A 128 -13.89 19.76 1.35
CA THR A 128 -14.98 20.22 2.22
C THR A 128 -16.27 20.34 1.43
N PHE A 129 -17.22 19.45 1.66
CA PHE A 129 -18.54 19.50 1.05
C PHE A 129 -19.57 20.13 1.99
N LYS A 130 -20.50 20.88 1.41
CA LYS A 130 -21.61 21.54 2.12
C LYS A 130 -22.91 21.25 1.41
N ARG A 131 -23.99 21.05 2.17
CA ARG A 131 -25.34 20.89 1.63
C ARG A 131 -26.32 21.55 2.57
N ASP A 132 -27.18 22.38 2.00
CA ASP A 132 -28.31 22.96 2.71
C ASP A 132 -29.45 21.95 2.72
N LEU A 133 -29.92 21.61 3.92
CA LEU A 133 -31.01 20.67 4.08
C LEU A 133 -32.32 21.41 4.35
N PRO A 134 -33.40 21.04 3.64
CA PRO A 134 -34.70 21.57 3.95
C PRO A 134 -35.11 21.12 5.35
N LEU A 135 -35.67 22.06 6.12
CA LEU A 135 -36.31 21.76 7.38
C LEU A 135 -37.70 21.20 7.08
N VAL A 136 -37.97 19.97 7.51
CA VAL A 136 -39.27 19.32 7.25
C VAL A 136 -40.23 19.69 8.38
N PHE A 137 -39.89 19.37 9.62
CA PHE A 137 -40.76 19.62 10.78
C PHE A 137 -40.33 20.87 11.57
N SER A 138 -39.03 21.10 11.70
CA SER A 138 -38.45 22.23 12.42
C SER A 138 -38.67 23.58 11.72
N ARG A 139 -39.15 23.60 10.46
CA ARG A 139 -39.49 24.84 9.72
C ARG A 139 -40.48 25.73 10.47
N TYR A 140 -41.35 25.14 11.28
CA TYR A 140 -42.31 25.88 12.10
C TYR A 140 -41.65 26.65 13.25
N PHE A 141 -40.44 26.27 13.66
CA PHE A 141 -39.71 26.85 14.79
C PHE A 141 -38.42 27.56 14.38
N ILE A 142 -37.77 27.11 13.30
CA ILE A 142 -36.49 27.59 12.78
C ILE A 142 -36.71 28.03 11.33
N LYS A 143 -36.41 29.29 11.01
CA LYS A 143 -36.65 29.88 9.67
C LYS A 143 -35.45 29.80 8.72
N THR A 144 -34.27 29.44 9.22
CA THR A 144 -33.03 29.34 8.45
C THR A 144 -32.73 27.89 8.12
N ALA A 145 -32.48 27.61 6.83
CA ALA A 145 -32.02 26.28 6.39
C ALA A 145 -30.75 25.87 7.14
N GLN A 146 -30.65 24.59 7.49
CA GLN A 146 -29.47 24.07 8.18
C GLN A 146 -28.47 23.54 7.16
N THR A 147 -27.27 24.13 7.16
CA THR A 147 -26.16 23.66 6.33
C THR A 147 -25.42 22.56 7.07
N VAL A 148 -25.35 21.37 6.47
CA VAL A 148 -24.48 20.29 6.94
C VAL A 148 -23.20 20.32 6.13
N SER A 149 -22.06 20.21 6.83
CA SER A 149 -20.74 20.12 6.20
C SER A 149 -20.04 18.81 6.54
N ALA A 150 -19.29 18.30 5.58
CA ALA A 150 -18.36 17.19 5.75
C ALA A 150 -16.97 17.61 5.27
N ARG A 151 -15.94 17.25 6.04
CA ARG A 151 -14.54 17.55 5.73
C ARG A 151 -13.74 16.26 5.76
N SER A 152 -12.94 16.04 4.72
CA SER A 152 -11.95 14.96 4.67
C SER A 152 -10.60 15.53 4.26
N VAL A 153 -9.54 15.03 4.90
CA VAL A 153 -8.17 15.30 4.50
C VAL A 153 -7.50 13.97 4.21
N SER A 154 -7.04 13.82 2.96
CA SER A 154 -6.20 12.71 2.56
C SER A 154 -4.77 13.20 2.39
N TYR A 155 -3.83 12.37 2.80
CA TYR A 155 -2.41 12.68 2.73
C TYR A 155 -1.67 11.53 2.06
N GLN A 156 -0.80 11.88 1.12
CA GLN A 156 0.19 10.94 0.61
C GLN A 156 1.25 10.76 1.69
N SER A 157 1.04 9.78 2.58
CA SER A 157 2.15 9.26 3.36
C SER A 157 3.02 8.45 2.41
N GLY A 158 4.20 8.98 2.11
CA GLY A 158 5.27 8.12 1.62
C GLY A 158 5.40 6.96 2.61
N VAL A 159 5.27 5.73 2.10
CA VAL A 159 5.48 4.48 2.82
C VAL A 159 4.59 4.31 4.06
N GLN A 160 3.30 3.99 3.92
CA GLN A 160 2.43 3.35 4.95
C GLN A 160 2.68 3.64 6.47
N GLY A 161 3.16 4.83 6.87
CA GLY A 161 3.62 5.06 8.24
C GLY A 161 4.90 4.29 8.67
N LYS A 162 5.74 3.81 7.75
CA LYS A 162 6.92 2.95 7.98
C LYS A 162 8.08 3.33 7.06
N ASN A 163 9.31 2.91 7.32
CA ASN A 163 10.38 2.97 6.33
C ASN A 163 10.19 1.90 5.23
N LEU A 164 10.75 2.12 4.04
CA LEU A 164 10.76 1.17 2.93
C LEU A 164 12.20 0.88 2.50
N GLU A 165 12.52 -0.40 2.41
CA GLU A 165 13.77 -0.89 1.84
C GLU A 165 13.45 -1.88 0.74
N VAL A 166 13.83 -1.54 -0.49
CA VAL A 166 13.66 -2.41 -1.65
C VAL A 166 15.03 -2.87 -2.12
N ALA A 167 15.21 -4.17 -2.37
CA ALA A 167 16.39 -4.67 -3.07
C ALA A 167 15.94 -5.37 -4.36
N MET A 168 16.64 -5.08 -5.45
CA MET A 168 16.33 -5.63 -6.77
C MET A 168 17.42 -6.63 -7.19
N MET A 169 17.03 -7.86 -7.51
CA MET A 169 17.87 -8.79 -8.26
C MET A 169 17.67 -8.54 -9.75
N LEU A 170 18.75 -8.23 -10.45
CA LEU A 170 18.73 -7.90 -11.88
C LEU A 170 19.63 -8.88 -12.65
N ASP A 171 19.04 -9.65 -13.55
CA ASP A 171 19.75 -10.59 -14.41
C ASP A 171 20.51 -9.83 -15.50
N VAL A 172 21.83 -9.99 -15.53
CA VAL A 172 22.74 -9.41 -16.55
C VAL A 172 23.53 -10.52 -17.26
N SER A 173 22.99 -11.74 -17.28
CA SER A 173 23.55 -12.85 -18.03
C SER A 173 23.45 -12.63 -19.54
N GLY A 174 24.19 -13.40 -20.34
CA GLY A 174 24.22 -13.20 -21.80
C GLY A 174 22.87 -13.38 -22.49
N SER A 175 21.92 -14.11 -21.89
CA SER A 175 20.55 -14.28 -22.43
C SER A 175 19.74 -12.97 -22.42
N MET A 176 20.17 -12.00 -21.62
CA MET A 176 19.55 -10.69 -21.47
C MET A 176 20.08 -9.65 -22.47
N ASP A 177 21.03 -9.99 -23.35
CA ASP A 177 21.66 -9.01 -24.25
C ASP A 177 20.67 -8.30 -25.19
N GLY A 178 21.06 -7.10 -25.64
CA GLY A 178 20.26 -6.23 -26.51
C GLY A 178 19.01 -5.67 -25.83
N SER A 179 17.87 -5.73 -26.52
CA SER A 179 16.63 -5.06 -26.10
C SER A 179 16.06 -5.57 -24.77
N LYS A 180 16.44 -6.79 -24.34
CA LYS A 180 16.05 -7.30 -23.03
C LYS A 180 16.74 -6.52 -21.90
N LEU A 181 18.04 -6.26 -22.03
CA LEU A 181 18.81 -5.51 -21.06
C LEU A 181 18.31 -4.08 -20.98
N GLU A 182 18.12 -3.44 -22.14
CA GLU A 182 17.57 -2.07 -22.23
C GLU A 182 16.20 -1.97 -21.54
N GLY A 183 15.32 -2.95 -21.79
CA GLY A 183 14.01 -3.01 -21.15
C GLY A 183 14.08 -3.20 -19.63
N MET A 184 15.02 -4.04 -19.17
CA MET A 184 15.28 -4.23 -17.74
C MET A 184 15.79 -2.94 -17.09
N GLN A 185 16.75 -2.25 -17.74
CA GLN A 185 17.31 -1.00 -17.26
C GLN A 185 16.20 0.05 -17.10
N ASP A 186 15.36 0.22 -18.13
CA ASP A 186 14.22 1.15 -18.08
C ASP A 186 13.21 0.81 -16.98
N ALA A 187 12.87 -0.46 -16.81
CA ALA A 187 11.93 -0.91 -15.79
C ALA A 187 12.47 -0.69 -14.37
N ALA A 188 13.75 -1.02 -14.13
CA ALA A 188 14.41 -0.82 -12.85
C ALA A 188 14.51 0.68 -12.51
N LYS A 189 14.86 1.55 -13.47
CA LYS A 189 14.87 3.01 -13.31
C LYS A 189 13.48 3.55 -12.97
N ALA A 190 12.42 3.06 -13.63
CA ALA A 190 11.05 3.45 -13.33
C ALA A 190 10.60 3.05 -11.90
N LEU A 191 11.04 1.89 -11.40
CA LEU A 191 10.81 1.50 -10.02
C LEU A 191 11.53 2.42 -9.05
N ILE A 192 12.81 2.73 -9.29
CA ILE A 192 13.60 3.66 -8.45
C ILE A 192 12.90 5.02 -8.36
N ASP A 193 12.38 5.53 -9.47
CA ASP A 193 11.69 6.82 -9.50
C ASP A 193 10.46 6.88 -8.60
N ILE A 194 9.72 5.77 -8.50
CA ILE A 194 8.52 5.67 -7.67
C ILE A 194 8.88 5.35 -6.21
N VAL A 195 9.80 4.40 -5.98
CA VAL A 195 10.13 3.93 -4.62
C VAL A 195 10.86 4.99 -3.83
N VAL A 196 11.93 5.57 -4.38
CA VAL A 196 12.74 6.56 -3.67
C VAL A 196 12.00 7.90 -3.70
N GLN A 197 11.33 8.24 -2.61
CA GLN A 197 10.54 9.47 -2.50
C GLN A 197 11.47 10.70 -2.37
N PRO A 198 11.08 11.89 -2.87
CA PRO A 198 11.89 13.10 -2.70
C PRO A 198 12.00 13.53 -1.22
N THR A 199 10.99 13.24 -0.41
CA THR A 199 10.99 13.49 1.03
C THR A 199 11.30 12.20 1.78
N GLN A 200 12.34 12.23 2.62
CA GLN A 200 12.87 11.07 3.36
C GLN A 200 12.59 11.13 4.87
N ALA A 201 11.68 12.02 5.29
CA ALA A 201 11.26 12.22 6.68
C ALA A 201 9.73 12.34 6.78
N PRO A 202 9.08 11.77 7.82
CA PRO A 202 9.68 10.95 8.89
C PRO A 202 10.04 9.51 8.45
N PHE A 203 9.68 9.11 7.23
CA PHE A 203 9.91 7.77 6.71
C PHE A 203 10.87 7.78 5.53
N LYS A 204 11.87 6.91 5.57
CA LYS A 204 12.90 6.75 4.54
C LYS A 204 12.49 5.67 3.54
N SER A 205 12.75 5.89 2.26
CA SER A 205 12.53 4.94 1.17
C SER A 205 13.83 4.76 0.37
N ARG A 206 14.39 3.55 0.42
CA ARG A 206 15.72 3.23 -0.11
C ARG A 206 15.67 2.05 -1.05
N VAL A 207 16.57 2.06 -2.03
CA VAL A 207 16.73 0.96 -2.99
C VAL A 207 18.16 0.46 -2.96
N ALA A 208 18.33 -0.85 -3.11
CA ALA A 208 19.60 -1.54 -3.34
C ALA A 208 19.53 -2.39 -4.62
N ILE A 209 20.67 -2.67 -5.24
CA ILE A 209 20.76 -3.37 -6.52
C ILE A 209 21.73 -4.56 -6.37
N ALA A 210 21.26 -5.75 -6.73
CA ALA A 210 22.01 -6.99 -6.78
C ALA A 210 22.01 -7.52 -8.22
N PRO A 211 22.91 -7.03 -9.09
CA PRO A 211 23.07 -7.60 -10.41
C PRO A 211 23.79 -8.95 -10.32
N TYR A 212 23.45 -9.88 -11.20
CA TYR A 212 24.12 -11.18 -11.25
C TYR A 212 24.23 -11.72 -12.67
N SER A 213 25.23 -12.57 -12.87
CA SER A 213 25.38 -13.42 -14.04
C SER A 213 25.89 -14.78 -13.56
N SER A 214 27.07 -15.24 -13.97
CA SER A 214 27.69 -16.47 -13.47
C SER A 214 28.07 -16.33 -12.00
N ALA A 215 28.31 -15.11 -11.54
CA ALA A 215 28.63 -14.76 -10.16
C ALA A 215 28.07 -13.37 -9.82
N VAL A 216 28.30 -12.91 -8.60
CA VAL A 216 27.97 -11.53 -8.19
C VAL A 216 29.25 -10.73 -8.02
N ASN A 217 29.33 -9.57 -8.68
CA ASN A 217 30.46 -8.66 -8.57
C ASN A 217 30.19 -7.66 -7.42
N VAL A 218 30.92 -7.85 -6.33
CA VAL A 218 30.78 -7.06 -5.10
C VAL A 218 31.70 -5.84 -5.10
N GLY A 219 32.44 -5.60 -6.18
CA GLY A 219 33.47 -4.55 -6.22
C GLY A 219 34.68 -4.88 -5.35
N ARG A 220 35.73 -4.08 -5.49
CA ARG A 220 36.99 -4.30 -4.74
C ARG A 220 36.85 -3.91 -3.26
N ASP A 221 36.05 -2.88 -2.99
CA ASP A 221 35.88 -2.32 -1.64
C ASP A 221 35.24 -3.32 -0.68
N TYR A 222 34.30 -4.15 -1.16
CA TYR A 222 33.63 -5.16 -0.33
C TYR A 222 34.25 -6.55 -0.44
N TYR A 223 35.11 -6.81 -1.44
CA TYR A 223 35.66 -8.14 -1.69
C TYR A 223 36.35 -8.74 -0.48
N GLN A 224 37.23 -7.97 0.17
CA GLN A 224 37.95 -8.44 1.35
C GLN A 224 37.00 -8.70 2.52
N ALA A 225 36.02 -7.82 2.75
CA ALA A 225 35.06 -7.96 3.85
C ALA A 225 34.24 -9.25 3.71
N VAL A 226 33.86 -9.64 2.49
CA VAL A 226 32.95 -10.77 2.26
C VAL A 226 33.68 -12.11 2.02
N THR A 227 34.96 -12.09 1.67
CA THR A 227 35.75 -13.30 1.40
C THR A 227 36.90 -13.56 2.38
N ASN A 228 37.29 -12.57 3.18
CA ASN A 228 38.54 -12.56 3.96
C ASN A 228 39.80 -12.83 3.10
N LYS A 229 39.77 -12.38 1.85
CA LYS A 229 40.88 -12.47 0.90
C LYS A 229 41.11 -11.11 0.25
N THR A 230 42.37 -10.73 0.12
CA THR A 230 42.76 -9.58 -0.69
C THR A 230 42.96 -10.01 -2.14
N SER A 231 42.55 -9.15 -3.06
CA SER A 231 42.66 -9.41 -4.50
C SER A 231 42.79 -8.11 -5.26
N THR A 232 43.74 -8.04 -6.19
CA THR A 232 43.89 -6.91 -7.12
C THR A 232 43.22 -7.18 -8.47
N THR A 233 42.77 -8.42 -8.71
CA THR A 233 42.29 -8.90 -10.01
C THR A 233 40.85 -9.42 -9.98
N TRP A 234 40.29 -9.68 -8.79
CA TRP A 234 39.00 -10.34 -8.62
C TRP A 234 38.09 -9.51 -7.72
N SER A 235 36.82 -9.37 -8.11
CA SER A 235 35.77 -8.70 -7.34
C SER A 235 34.47 -9.52 -7.30
N THR A 236 34.50 -10.78 -7.76
CA THR A 236 33.32 -11.64 -7.86
C THR A 236 33.31 -12.76 -6.83
N VAL A 237 32.11 -13.09 -6.36
CA VAL A 237 31.87 -14.11 -5.33
C VAL A 237 30.77 -15.09 -5.76
N VAL A 238 30.85 -16.30 -5.21
CA VAL A 238 29.91 -17.40 -5.45
C VAL A 238 29.28 -17.86 -4.13
N GLU A 239 28.61 -19.01 -4.10
CA GLU A 239 27.84 -19.51 -2.98
C GLU A 239 28.66 -19.64 -1.68
N ARG A 240 27.92 -19.70 -0.57
CA ARG A 240 28.44 -20.22 0.70
C ARG A 240 28.18 -21.73 0.78
N THR A 241 29.02 -22.40 1.54
CA THR A 241 28.91 -23.85 1.79
C THR A 241 28.56 -24.16 3.24
N GLY A 242 28.25 -25.43 3.49
CA GLY A 242 28.06 -25.97 4.83
C GLY A 242 26.92 -25.30 5.58
N THR A 243 27.10 -25.07 6.89
CA THR A 243 26.06 -24.54 7.78
C THR A 243 25.66 -23.09 7.48
N SER A 244 26.44 -22.37 6.68
CA SER A 244 26.15 -20.98 6.28
C SER A 244 25.40 -20.88 4.95
N ALA A 245 25.19 -21.99 4.24
CA ALA A 245 24.35 -22.03 3.06
C ALA A 245 22.91 -21.61 3.41
N PHE A 246 22.29 -20.82 2.52
CA PHE A 246 20.90 -20.36 2.67
C PHE A 246 20.58 -19.57 3.95
N THR A 247 21.58 -18.88 4.49
CA THR A 247 21.42 -17.97 5.65
C THR A 247 21.77 -16.55 5.26
N ASP A 248 21.21 -15.57 5.96
CA ASP A 248 21.57 -14.15 5.85
C ASP A 248 22.70 -13.73 6.80
N ASP A 249 23.42 -14.70 7.40
CA ASP A 249 24.51 -14.39 8.32
C ASP A 249 25.52 -13.44 7.68
N ALA A 250 26.07 -12.50 8.44
CA ALA A 250 27.15 -11.67 7.92
C ALA A 250 28.44 -12.48 7.72
N PRO A 251 29.32 -12.06 6.80
CA PRO A 251 30.66 -12.61 6.68
C PRO A 251 31.40 -12.61 8.02
N ALA A 252 31.92 -13.77 8.41
CA ALA A 252 32.67 -14.00 9.64
C ALA A 252 33.50 -15.29 9.49
N SER A 253 34.30 -15.64 10.49
CA SER A 253 35.06 -16.89 10.49
C SER A 253 34.15 -18.09 10.19
N GLY A 254 34.48 -18.86 9.13
CA GLY A 254 33.68 -19.99 8.66
C GLY A 254 32.42 -19.65 7.86
N LYS A 255 32.11 -18.36 7.64
CA LYS A 255 30.88 -17.88 6.97
C LYS A 255 31.14 -17.05 5.71
N TYR A 256 32.38 -17.06 5.21
CA TYR A 256 32.79 -16.31 4.03
C TYR A 256 32.23 -16.92 2.74
N PHE A 257 32.06 -16.08 1.73
CA PHE A 257 31.68 -16.54 0.40
C PHE A 257 32.82 -17.26 -0.30
N GLY A 258 32.47 -18.15 -1.22
CA GLY A 258 33.42 -18.69 -2.17
C GLY A 258 34.06 -17.55 -2.96
N ALA A 259 35.39 -17.45 -2.88
CA ALA A 259 36.17 -16.61 -3.77
C ALA A 259 36.29 -17.30 -5.13
N PHE A 260 36.10 -16.57 -6.22
CA PHE A 260 36.38 -17.09 -7.55
C PHE A 260 37.88 -17.46 -7.65
N ARG A 261 38.22 -18.75 -7.84
CA ARG A 261 39.60 -19.27 -7.85
C ARG A 261 39.85 -20.22 -9.02
N THR A 262 41.07 -20.22 -9.53
CA THR A 262 41.58 -21.04 -10.64
C THR A 262 41.83 -22.53 -10.29
N LYS A 263 41.43 -23.02 -9.12
CA LYS A 263 41.69 -24.42 -8.73
C LYS A 263 40.41 -25.25 -8.71
N LYS A 264 40.35 -26.20 -9.65
CA LYS A 264 39.59 -27.46 -9.60
C LYS A 264 39.71 -28.06 -8.20
N SER A 265 38.66 -28.00 -7.40
CA SER A 265 38.45 -28.98 -6.34
C SER A 265 37.20 -29.77 -6.69
N SER A 266 37.28 -31.09 -6.57
CA SER A 266 36.23 -32.05 -6.92
C SER A 266 34.95 -31.96 -6.07
N ALA A 267 34.83 -30.93 -5.21
CA ALA A 267 33.64 -30.67 -4.39
C ALA A 267 32.64 -29.69 -5.04
N GLN A 268 33.04 -29.04 -6.14
CA GLN A 268 32.15 -28.19 -6.92
C GLN A 268 31.28 -29.10 -7.83
N GLY A 269 30.11 -28.64 -8.31
CA GLY A 269 29.19 -29.49 -9.08
C GLY A 269 29.67 -29.96 -10.45
N GLN A 270 28.77 -30.37 -11.35
CA GLN A 270 29.17 -30.83 -12.70
C GLN A 270 30.03 -29.82 -13.50
N TYR A 271 30.03 -28.54 -13.10
CA TYR A 271 30.84 -27.46 -13.69
C TYR A 271 32.16 -27.15 -12.93
N ALA A 272 32.51 -27.91 -11.88
CA ALA A 272 33.80 -27.86 -11.16
C ALA A 272 35.03 -28.05 -12.04
N SER A 273 34.88 -28.88 -13.06
CA SER A 273 35.97 -29.19 -13.98
C SER A 273 36.23 -28.05 -14.98
N GLN A 274 35.36 -27.03 -15.00
CA GLN A 274 35.41 -25.89 -15.90
C GLN A 274 35.74 -24.56 -15.19
N VAL A 275 36.19 -24.53 -13.93
CA VAL A 275 36.55 -23.27 -13.21
C VAL A 275 37.89 -22.67 -13.68
N ALA A 276 38.14 -22.66 -15.00
CA ALA A 276 39.17 -21.87 -15.65
C ALA A 276 38.48 -20.68 -16.34
N ASN A 277 38.77 -19.46 -15.90
CA ASN A 277 38.41 -18.19 -16.56
C ASN A 277 36.92 -17.71 -16.51
N TYR A 278 36.20 -17.72 -15.38
CA TYR A 278 34.85 -17.12 -15.31
C TYR A 278 34.71 -15.76 -14.59
N SER A 279 35.76 -15.14 -14.01
CA SER A 279 35.58 -13.73 -13.61
C SER A 279 35.40 -12.80 -14.80
N SER A 280 35.92 -13.18 -15.96
CA SER A 280 35.67 -12.49 -17.23
C SER A 280 34.22 -12.64 -17.70
N ASN A 281 33.41 -13.52 -17.10
CA ASN A 281 32.04 -13.79 -17.53
C ASN A 281 30.99 -13.05 -16.70
N VAL A 282 31.40 -12.26 -15.70
CA VAL A 282 30.53 -11.24 -15.10
C VAL A 282 30.97 -9.88 -15.63
N PRO A 283 30.05 -9.03 -16.10
CA PRO A 283 30.37 -7.66 -16.46
C PRO A 283 31.06 -6.91 -15.31
N SER A 284 32.17 -6.21 -15.60
CA SER A 284 32.85 -5.40 -14.58
C SER A 284 31.97 -4.26 -14.06
N SER A 285 31.03 -3.79 -14.87
CA SER A 285 30.05 -2.76 -14.53
C SER A 285 28.88 -3.27 -13.70
N ALA A 286 28.64 -4.58 -13.63
CA ALA A 286 27.54 -5.17 -12.86
C ALA A 286 27.84 -5.20 -11.35
N LEU A 287 28.01 -4.03 -10.74
CA LEU A 287 28.36 -3.89 -9.33
C LEU A 287 27.14 -3.96 -8.42
N VAL A 288 27.26 -4.69 -7.31
CA VAL A 288 26.30 -4.60 -6.20
C VAL A 288 26.29 -3.17 -5.66
N HIS A 289 25.10 -2.62 -5.47
CA HIS A 289 24.91 -1.31 -4.87
C HIS A 289 24.07 -1.44 -3.59
N PRO A 290 24.57 -1.02 -2.41
CA PRO A 290 23.82 -1.11 -1.17
C PRO A 290 22.69 -0.08 -1.10
N LEU A 291 21.85 -0.18 -0.06
CA LEU A 291 20.67 0.67 0.12
C LEU A 291 21.04 2.16 0.06
N THR A 292 20.35 2.95 -0.75
CA THR A 292 20.55 4.40 -0.79
C THR A 292 19.26 5.13 -1.17
N THR A 293 19.22 6.43 -0.88
CA THR A 293 18.22 7.38 -1.38
C THR A 293 18.72 8.18 -2.60
N ASP A 294 19.97 7.96 -3.01
CA ASP A 294 20.59 8.62 -4.14
C ASP A 294 20.10 8.00 -5.46
N LYS A 295 19.07 8.61 -6.05
CA LYS A 295 18.50 8.15 -7.33
C LYS A 295 19.51 8.15 -8.45
N THR A 296 20.37 9.17 -8.51
CA THR A 296 21.33 9.32 -9.60
C THR A 296 22.31 8.16 -9.58
N LYS A 297 22.93 7.85 -8.43
CA LYS A 297 23.84 6.70 -8.33
C LYS A 297 23.20 5.36 -8.68
N LEU A 298 21.95 5.16 -8.26
CA LEU A 298 21.21 3.94 -8.59
C LEU A 298 20.97 3.81 -10.10
N LYS A 299 20.61 4.91 -10.76
CA LYS A 299 20.37 4.95 -12.21
C LYS A 299 21.66 4.80 -13.00
N ASP A 300 22.71 5.51 -12.61
CA ASP A 300 24.03 5.42 -13.24
C ASP A 300 24.57 3.97 -13.17
N THR A 301 24.42 3.31 -12.00
CA THR A 301 24.79 1.90 -11.84
C THR A 301 24.06 1.00 -12.84
N ILE A 302 22.75 1.24 -13.06
CA ILE A 302 21.94 0.46 -13.99
C ILE A 302 22.31 0.74 -15.44
N ASP A 303 22.54 2.00 -15.79
CA ASP A 303 22.90 2.42 -17.14
C ASP A 303 24.24 1.81 -17.60
N ASP A 304 25.17 1.58 -16.66
CA ASP A 304 26.45 0.94 -16.94
C ASP A 304 26.37 -0.58 -17.18
N PHE A 305 25.24 -1.24 -16.90
CA PHE A 305 25.12 -2.68 -17.06
C PHE A 305 25.30 -3.11 -18.51
N THR A 306 26.01 -4.23 -18.68
CA THR A 306 26.14 -4.95 -19.95
C THR A 306 25.77 -6.41 -19.71
N ALA A 307 25.34 -7.14 -20.74
CA ALA A 307 24.97 -8.54 -20.61
C ALA A 307 26.17 -9.45 -20.94
N LYS A 308 26.51 -10.38 -20.05
CA LYS A 308 27.59 -11.35 -20.30
C LYS A 308 27.45 -12.56 -19.39
N GLY A 309 27.91 -13.72 -19.85
CA GLY A 309 28.08 -14.92 -19.03
C GLY A 309 26.85 -15.79 -18.93
N SER A 310 26.85 -16.66 -17.93
CA SER A 310 25.81 -17.66 -17.68
C SER A 310 24.93 -17.26 -16.49
N THR A 311 23.92 -18.04 -16.13
CA THR A 311 22.84 -17.53 -15.26
C THR A 311 22.80 -18.27 -13.91
N ALA A 312 23.39 -17.67 -12.87
CA ALA A 312 23.42 -18.18 -11.50
C ALA A 312 22.37 -17.48 -10.61
N GLY A 313 21.08 -17.59 -10.95
CA GLY A 313 20.00 -16.82 -10.31
C GLY A 313 19.90 -16.95 -8.79
N HIS A 314 20.25 -18.10 -8.21
CA HIS A 314 20.26 -18.27 -6.75
C HIS A 314 21.23 -17.29 -6.05
N LEU A 315 22.33 -16.89 -6.70
CA LEU A 315 23.23 -15.87 -6.17
C LEU A 315 22.56 -14.49 -6.14
N GLY A 316 21.82 -14.14 -7.18
CA GLY A 316 21.03 -12.90 -7.22
C GLY A 316 20.02 -12.85 -6.06
N VAL A 317 19.28 -13.94 -5.84
CA VAL A 317 18.31 -14.05 -4.73
C VAL A 317 19.02 -13.88 -3.38
N ALA A 318 20.14 -14.58 -3.19
CA ALA A 318 20.92 -14.49 -1.96
C ALA A 318 21.41 -13.06 -1.70
N TRP A 319 21.96 -12.39 -2.71
CA TRP A 319 22.47 -11.03 -2.60
C TRP A 319 21.38 -9.99 -2.39
N THR A 320 20.20 -10.16 -2.98
CA THR A 320 19.02 -9.35 -2.62
C THR A 320 18.68 -9.49 -1.13
N TRP A 321 18.77 -10.68 -0.56
CA TRP A 321 18.53 -10.88 0.86
C TRP A 321 19.62 -10.20 1.73
N TYR A 322 20.89 -10.35 1.36
CA TYR A 322 22.02 -9.73 2.08
C TYR A 322 21.93 -8.21 2.13
N LEU A 323 21.50 -7.59 1.03
CA LEU A 323 21.26 -6.15 0.94
C LEU A 323 20.11 -5.65 1.81
N LEU A 324 19.21 -6.55 2.25
CA LEU A 324 18.09 -6.25 3.15
C LEU A 324 18.34 -6.72 4.58
N SER A 325 19.42 -7.45 4.85
CA SER A 325 19.64 -8.04 6.17
C SER A 325 20.33 -7.09 7.15
N PRO A 326 19.75 -6.81 8.33
CA PRO A 326 20.41 -6.02 9.36
C PRO A 326 21.67 -6.68 9.92
N LYS A 327 21.84 -8.01 9.74
CA LYS A 327 23.05 -8.72 10.18
C LYS A 327 24.30 -8.19 9.49
N TRP A 328 24.16 -7.65 8.28
CA TRP A 328 25.24 -7.13 7.45
C TRP A 328 25.67 -5.69 7.79
N SER A 329 25.23 -5.16 8.93
CA SER A 329 25.60 -3.84 9.44
C SER A 329 27.09 -3.62 9.71
N ASN A 330 27.90 -4.69 9.73
CA ASN A 330 29.36 -4.59 9.81
C ASN A 330 30.04 -4.48 8.44
N VAL A 331 29.32 -4.75 7.34
CA VAL A 331 29.82 -4.61 5.96
C VAL A 331 29.37 -3.28 5.37
N TRP A 332 28.12 -2.91 5.61
CA TRP A 332 27.54 -1.64 5.17
C TRP A 332 27.72 -0.57 6.24
N THR A 333 27.97 0.67 5.85
CA THR A 333 28.26 1.77 6.78
C THR A 333 27.25 2.89 6.66
N GLY A 334 26.83 3.44 7.81
CA GLY A 334 25.98 4.62 7.87
C GLY A 334 24.64 4.40 7.16
N ASP A 335 24.32 5.29 6.23
CA ASP A 335 23.03 5.38 5.57
C ASP A 335 22.67 4.22 4.65
N THR A 336 23.63 3.35 4.36
CA THR A 336 23.45 2.13 3.55
C THR A 336 23.12 0.89 4.38
N THR A 337 23.12 1.03 5.71
CA THR A 337 22.82 -0.06 6.65
C THR A 337 21.32 -0.42 6.62
N PRO A 338 20.97 -1.70 6.43
CA PRO A 338 19.58 -2.16 6.49
C PRO A 338 19.02 -2.06 7.91
N ALA A 339 17.75 -1.66 8.02
CA ALA A 339 17.06 -1.62 9.32
C ALA A 339 16.78 -3.04 9.86
N ALA A 340 16.42 -3.14 11.14
CA ALA A 340 16.02 -4.40 11.77
C ALA A 340 14.85 -5.08 11.04
N TYR A 341 14.70 -6.40 11.22
CA TYR A 341 13.53 -7.17 10.79
C TYR A 341 12.32 -6.88 11.70
N ASP A 342 11.83 -5.65 11.62
CA ASP A 342 10.65 -5.18 12.35
C ASP A 342 9.64 -4.61 11.33
N ALA A 343 8.71 -5.45 10.91
CA ALA A 343 7.68 -5.10 9.94
C ALA A 343 6.73 -4.00 10.45
N THR A 344 6.76 -3.64 11.74
CA THR A 344 6.00 -2.49 12.28
C THR A 344 6.67 -1.16 11.98
N LYS A 345 8.00 -1.16 11.75
CA LYS A 345 8.80 0.04 11.49
C LYS A 345 9.34 0.13 10.07
N THR A 346 9.69 -0.99 9.45
CA THR A 346 10.30 -1.02 8.13
C THR A 346 9.71 -2.15 7.29
N LEU A 347 9.16 -1.80 6.13
CA LEU A 347 8.77 -2.73 5.09
C LEU A 347 10.01 -3.09 4.27
N LYS A 348 10.26 -4.39 4.11
CA LYS A 348 11.36 -4.93 3.30
C LYS A 348 10.79 -5.67 2.10
N VAL A 349 11.23 -5.29 0.91
CA VAL A 349 10.72 -5.80 -0.36
C VAL A 349 11.88 -6.28 -1.22
N ALA A 350 11.79 -7.53 -1.69
CA ALA A 350 12.69 -8.08 -2.69
C ALA A 350 11.98 -8.12 -4.04
N VAL A 351 12.60 -7.60 -5.09
CA VAL A 351 12.09 -7.67 -6.46
C VAL A 351 13.08 -8.49 -7.28
N LEU A 352 12.67 -9.68 -7.68
CA LEU A 352 13.55 -10.65 -8.31
C LEU A 352 13.21 -10.79 -9.79
N LEU A 353 14.10 -10.35 -10.67
CA LEU A 353 13.93 -10.43 -12.12
C LEU A 353 14.89 -11.46 -12.72
N SER A 354 14.37 -12.30 -13.62
CA SER A 354 15.17 -13.17 -14.48
C SER A 354 14.38 -13.59 -15.73
N ASP A 355 15.07 -14.04 -16.77
CA ASP A 355 14.47 -14.70 -17.95
C ASP A 355 14.48 -16.25 -17.87
N PHE A 356 14.87 -16.78 -16.70
CA PHE A 356 14.67 -18.15 -16.22
C PHE A 356 15.57 -19.24 -16.80
N ASP A 357 16.64 -18.86 -17.51
CA ASP A 357 17.64 -19.81 -18.00
C ASP A 357 18.71 -20.17 -16.94
N MET A 358 18.28 -20.58 -15.74
CA MET A 358 19.19 -20.82 -14.61
C MET A 358 20.04 -22.09 -14.82
N ASN A 359 21.24 -21.92 -15.39
CA ASN A 359 22.12 -23.02 -15.82
C ASN A 359 23.44 -23.13 -15.04
N THR A 360 23.67 -22.26 -14.04
CA THR A 360 24.95 -22.19 -13.31
C THR A 360 24.78 -22.34 -11.80
N TYR A 361 25.65 -23.13 -11.18
CA TYR A 361 25.86 -23.29 -9.73
C TYR A 361 27.22 -23.93 -9.47
N TYR A 362 27.83 -23.67 -8.31
CA TYR A 362 29.17 -24.12 -7.96
C TYR A 362 29.19 -25.09 -6.78
N GLU A 363 28.22 -25.04 -5.87
CA GLU A 363 28.24 -25.87 -4.66
C GLU A 363 27.23 -27.03 -4.76
N THR A 364 27.69 -28.22 -5.17
CA THR A 364 26.83 -29.39 -5.39
C THR A 364 26.03 -29.82 -4.17
N ALA A 365 26.62 -29.68 -2.98
CA ALA A 365 25.96 -30.02 -1.72
C ALA A 365 24.73 -29.15 -1.44
N ASN A 366 24.65 -27.96 -2.07
CA ASN A 366 23.51 -27.06 -1.99
C ASN A 366 22.40 -27.43 -3.02
N GLY A 367 22.65 -28.40 -3.89
CA GLY A 367 21.78 -28.72 -5.01
C GLY A 367 21.93 -27.74 -6.18
N ASN A 368 21.10 -27.92 -7.21
CA ASN A 368 21.13 -27.06 -8.40
C ASN A 368 20.55 -25.66 -8.12
N SER A 369 20.76 -24.75 -9.06
CA SER A 369 20.33 -23.34 -8.99
C SER A 369 18.85 -23.18 -8.60
N SER A 370 17.94 -24.00 -9.13
CA SER A 370 16.51 -23.93 -8.82
C SER A 370 16.18 -24.33 -7.38
N VAL A 371 16.81 -25.40 -6.86
CA VAL A 371 16.65 -25.85 -5.46
C VAL A 371 17.15 -24.78 -4.50
N GLN A 372 18.29 -24.18 -4.82
CA GLN A 372 18.88 -23.10 -4.03
C GLN A 372 17.95 -21.88 -3.99
N THR A 373 17.43 -21.45 -5.15
CA THR A 373 16.46 -20.34 -5.25
C THR A 373 15.25 -20.56 -4.37
N GLN A 374 14.58 -21.72 -4.44
CA GLN A 374 13.39 -21.98 -3.60
C GLN A 374 13.71 -21.92 -2.11
N THR A 375 14.85 -22.48 -1.72
CA THR A 375 15.29 -22.50 -0.33
C THR A 375 15.52 -21.08 0.18
N LEU A 376 16.22 -20.25 -0.60
CA LEU A 376 16.46 -18.85 -0.27
C LEU A 376 15.17 -18.05 -0.19
N CYS A 377 14.27 -18.17 -1.17
CA CYS A 377 12.99 -17.45 -1.15
C CYS A 377 12.14 -17.84 0.06
N THR A 378 12.13 -19.12 0.43
CA THR A 378 11.42 -19.60 1.63
C THR A 378 11.98 -18.95 2.90
N LYS A 379 13.30 -18.86 3.03
CA LYS A 379 13.96 -18.24 4.19
C LYS A 379 13.78 -16.71 4.22
N MET A 380 13.85 -16.04 3.07
CA MET A 380 13.55 -14.61 2.93
C MET A 380 12.13 -14.29 3.41
N LYS A 381 11.15 -15.08 2.96
CA LYS A 381 9.74 -14.93 3.38
C LYS A 381 9.58 -15.15 4.89
N ALA A 382 10.25 -16.16 5.44
CA ALA A 382 10.26 -16.40 6.88
C ALA A 382 10.90 -15.26 7.69
N ALA A 383 11.83 -14.50 7.11
CA ALA A 383 12.41 -13.29 7.70
C ALA A 383 11.49 -12.05 7.59
N GLY A 384 10.27 -12.19 7.05
CA GLY A 384 9.31 -11.10 6.89
C GLY A 384 9.56 -10.22 5.66
N ILE A 385 10.38 -10.66 4.71
CA ILE A 385 10.60 -9.95 3.44
C ILE A 385 9.47 -10.29 2.47
N THR A 386 8.87 -9.26 1.88
CA THR A 386 7.91 -9.43 0.80
C THR A 386 8.65 -9.67 -0.51
N VAL A 387 8.44 -10.82 -1.13
CA VAL A 387 9.14 -11.25 -2.34
C VAL A 387 8.21 -11.11 -3.55
N TYR A 388 8.62 -10.26 -4.48
CA TYR A 388 8.07 -10.13 -5.82
C TYR A 388 8.99 -10.82 -6.81
N THR A 389 8.40 -11.52 -7.77
CA THR A 389 9.13 -12.20 -8.83
C THR A 389 8.60 -11.77 -10.18
N VAL A 390 9.51 -11.54 -11.13
CA VAL A 390 9.21 -11.07 -12.47
C VAL A 390 9.95 -11.95 -13.47
N GLY A 391 9.20 -12.73 -14.25
CA GLY A 391 9.73 -13.46 -15.39
C GLY A 391 9.69 -12.58 -16.61
N TYR A 392 10.83 -12.45 -17.30
CA TYR A 392 10.90 -11.63 -18.51
C TYR A 392 11.22 -12.45 -19.75
N ASN A 393 10.35 -12.35 -20.76
CA ASN A 393 10.41 -13.10 -22.00
C ASN A 393 10.51 -14.63 -21.79
N VAL A 394 9.75 -15.14 -20.82
CA VAL A 394 9.74 -16.55 -20.44
C VAL A 394 8.72 -17.32 -21.27
N ASP A 395 9.09 -18.48 -21.82
CA ASP A 395 8.14 -19.40 -22.46
C ASP A 395 7.19 -19.99 -21.41
N SER A 396 5.91 -19.61 -21.49
CA SER A 396 4.84 -20.10 -20.63
C SER A 396 4.65 -21.62 -20.64
N ARG A 397 5.22 -22.34 -21.62
CA ARG A 397 5.22 -23.82 -21.68
C ARG A 397 6.24 -24.46 -20.75
N ASN A 398 7.23 -23.71 -20.27
CA ASN A 398 8.19 -24.18 -19.26
C ASN A 398 7.57 -24.11 -17.86
N SER A 399 6.68 -25.06 -17.57
CA SER A 399 5.94 -25.11 -16.30
C SER A 399 6.87 -25.21 -15.08
N THR A 400 8.03 -25.85 -15.20
CA THR A 400 9.00 -25.97 -14.10
C THR A 400 9.57 -24.60 -13.72
N ALA A 401 10.05 -23.82 -14.69
CA ALA A 401 10.59 -22.50 -14.44
C ALA A 401 9.51 -21.51 -13.97
N VAL A 402 8.34 -21.52 -14.60
CA VAL A 402 7.21 -20.66 -14.17
C VAL A 402 6.78 -20.99 -12.73
N ASN A 403 6.65 -22.28 -12.39
CA ASN A 403 6.28 -22.70 -11.03
C ASN A 403 7.37 -22.38 -10.01
N LEU A 404 8.65 -22.48 -10.39
CA LEU A 404 9.78 -22.10 -9.54
C LEU A 404 9.60 -20.67 -9.02
N TRP A 405 9.42 -19.73 -9.93
CA TRP A 405 9.34 -18.32 -9.60
C TRP A 405 8.02 -17.91 -8.98
N LYS A 406 6.90 -18.48 -9.43
CA LYS A 406 5.60 -18.31 -8.77
C LYS A 406 5.65 -18.75 -7.30
N ASN A 407 6.28 -19.88 -6.99
CA ASN A 407 6.42 -20.37 -5.61
C ASN A 407 7.44 -19.56 -4.78
N CYS A 408 8.42 -18.92 -5.42
CA CYS A 408 9.37 -18.03 -4.76
C CYS A 408 8.66 -16.73 -4.29
N ALA A 409 7.68 -16.21 -5.03
CA ALA A 409 6.86 -15.07 -4.62
C ALA A 409 6.19 -15.29 -3.25
N SER A 410 5.87 -14.20 -2.54
CA SER A 410 5.15 -14.31 -1.26
C SER A 410 3.69 -14.72 -1.41
N ASP A 411 3.05 -14.40 -2.53
CA ASP A 411 1.72 -14.89 -2.90
C ASP A 411 1.49 -14.77 -4.41
N ASP A 412 0.37 -15.33 -4.88
CA ASP A 412 0.00 -15.38 -6.30
C ASP A 412 -0.15 -14.01 -6.99
N LYS A 413 -0.33 -12.92 -6.23
CA LYS A 413 -0.44 -11.54 -6.76
C LYS A 413 0.93 -10.85 -6.86
N LYS A 414 1.99 -11.49 -6.37
CA LYS A 414 3.37 -10.96 -6.38
C LYS A 414 4.27 -11.64 -7.42
N TRP A 415 3.65 -12.36 -8.34
CA TRP A 415 4.27 -12.97 -9.51
C TRP A 415 3.82 -12.24 -10.78
N TYR A 416 4.78 -11.86 -11.61
CA TYR A 416 4.53 -11.18 -12.88
C TYR A 416 5.26 -11.88 -14.02
N SER A 417 4.63 -11.95 -15.19
CA SER A 417 5.24 -12.43 -16.42
C SER A 417 5.12 -11.33 -17.47
N ALA A 418 6.26 -10.83 -17.94
CA ALA A 418 6.34 -9.79 -18.96
C ALA A 418 6.93 -10.37 -20.25
N LYS A 419 6.27 -10.17 -21.38
CA LYS A 419 6.74 -10.66 -22.69
C LYS A 419 7.54 -9.62 -23.48
N ASN A 420 7.40 -8.36 -23.11
CA ASN A 420 8.02 -7.23 -23.79
C ASN A 420 8.38 -6.12 -22.78
N VAL A 421 9.09 -5.10 -23.26
CA VAL A 421 9.59 -3.99 -22.44
C VAL A 421 8.47 -3.22 -21.74
N GLU A 422 7.35 -2.99 -22.42
CA GLU A 422 6.23 -2.21 -21.87
C GLU A 422 5.52 -2.97 -20.74
N GLU A 423 5.30 -4.27 -20.90
CA GLU A 423 4.78 -5.13 -19.84
C GLU A 423 5.74 -5.20 -18.64
N LEU A 424 7.06 -5.23 -18.89
CA LEU A 424 8.07 -5.26 -17.84
C LEU A 424 8.05 -3.95 -17.03
N LYS A 425 8.01 -2.80 -17.72
CA LYS A 425 7.88 -1.48 -17.09
C LYS A 425 6.58 -1.36 -16.30
N ALA A 426 5.46 -1.87 -16.84
CA ALA A 426 4.18 -1.88 -16.14
C ALA A 426 4.22 -2.74 -14.87
N ALA A 427 4.86 -3.91 -14.91
CA ALA A 427 5.05 -4.76 -13.74
C ALA A 427 5.88 -4.05 -12.65
N PHE A 428 7.03 -3.47 -13.01
CA PHE A 428 7.90 -2.75 -12.07
C PHE A 428 7.20 -1.53 -11.45
N ARG A 429 6.43 -0.76 -12.24
CA ARG A 429 5.60 0.35 -11.73
C ARG A 429 4.55 -0.14 -10.74
N THR A 430 3.87 -1.24 -11.05
CA THR A 430 2.83 -1.82 -10.18
C THR A 430 3.44 -2.28 -8.85
N ILE A 431 4.59 -2.96 -8.89
CA ILE A 431 5.33 -3.39 -7.69
C ILE A 431 5.75 -2.17 -6.86
N ALA A 432 6.31 -1.15 -7.50
CA ALA A 432 6.75 0.08 -6.85
C ALA A 432 5.58 0.78 -6.13
N GLN A 433 4.45 0.92 -6.80
CA GLN A 433 3.23 1.52 -6.26
C GLN A 433 2.67 0.72 -5.07
N ALA A 434 2.70 -0.61 -5.16
CA ALA A 434 2.28 -1.47 -4.05
C ALA A 434 3.22 -1.31 -2.84
N ALA A 435 4.54 -1.20 -3.07
CA ALA A 435 5.55 -1.09 -2.03
C ALA A 435 5.46 0.24 -1.26
N VAL A 436 5.23 1.37 -1.93
CA VAL A 436 5.11 2.69 -1.27
C VAL A 436 3.79 2.86 -0.49
N GLY A 437 2.82 1.97 -0.69
CA GLY A 437 1.51 2.05 -0.05
C GLY A 437 0.58 3.04 -0.73
N GLY A 438 -0.65 2.60 -1.01
CA GLY A 438 -1.72 3.48 -1.46
C GLY A 438 -2.10 4.52 -0.40
N VAL A 439 -2.65 5.65 -0.87
CA VAL A 439 -3.16 6.78 -0.09
C VAL A 439 -3.89 6.36 1.21
N MET A 440 -3.54 6.98 2.33
CA MET A 440 -4.32 6.90 3.59
C MET A 440 -5.32 8.06 3.66
N THR A 441 -6.60 7.74 3.87
CA THR A 441 -7.65 8.68 4.26
C THR A 441 -7.67 8.81 5.79
N MET A 442 -7.57 10.03 6.31
CA MET A 442 -7.83 10.31 7.73
C MET A 442 -9.27 10.81 7.83
N GLY A 443 -10.18 9.92 8.26
CA GLY A 443 -11.55 10.32 8.59
C GLY A 443 -11.54 11.36 9.72
N PRO A 444 -12.56 12.24 9.80
CA PRO A 444 -12.60 13.27 10.82
C PRO A 444 -12.65 12.63 12.21
N GLY A 445 -11.75 13.08 13.10
CA GLY A 445 -12.01 13.01 14.53
C GLY A 445 -13.32 13.75 14.78
N LEU A 446 -14.28 13.07 15.41
CA LEU A 446 -15.52 13.67 15.87
C LEU A 446 -15.14 14.78 16.86
N VAL A 447 -15.08 16.02 16.39
CA VAL A 447 -15.19 17.18 17.26
C VAL A 447 -16.68 17.37 17.43
N GLU A 448 -17.18 17.00 18.61
CA GLU A 448 -18.49 17.39 19.11
C GLU A 448 -18.62 18.91 19.21
#